data_AF-A0A350XMR6-F1
#
_entry.id   AF-A0A350XMR6-F1
#
_cell.length_a   1.000
_cell.length_b   1.000
_cell.length_c   1.000
_cell.angle_alpha   90.00
_cell.angle_beta   90.00
_cell.angle_gamma   90.00
#
_symmetry.space_group_name_H-M   'P 1'
#
loop_
_entity.id
_entity.type
_entity.pdbx_description
1 polymer ?
#
loop_
_entity_poly.entity_id
_entity_poly.type
_entity_poly.pdbx_seq_one_letter_code
_entity_poly.pdbx_strand_id
1 'polypeptide(L)'
;MSRGIRVATGCIPKVQQALKRRFSTQQHLAENTGLARTTVQNFLYGRAIDRLNFIEISEALGLDWEAIAVIEGDPCINWDGVPDISVFYGRKNELATLEQWILQEKCRLVALLGLSGIGKTFLAAKLAHQIQNEFDYVIWRNLNHSPPLTELLADLMQIFPGKPESDRTAVSGISRLMECLRSHRTLLILDGVETLLGINQLAGREYREGYQDYGRLFQQIGESSHHSCLVLTSWEKPREIVSGEGQTRPVRCLKMTGLDTAAAQEILKQKGLVEQAEWDMLIERYGGHPEALKTVATTIIDLFNGRASEFLKQNGIFLGRIQTAFERQFERLSDLEIELMCQIAEVGQPVSLDGLQQRINSEALKARLLEILASLVWRSLIQNCSNNCQPLFTLPPLLPEVLKYEPPLRGAPGNRGDATSRLPYDFLVIVPATNFGLTAAAYPTFWLYVPTPPPSSIPLELVLRDEQQNAVYRTTFELNREAGIVSFRLPEAAPPLEIGKKYHWFFFWDKVARDSWIERVAMPPELESQLKNATPRKRIHLLAKNGLWYESFTELAEFRCQLLSQLENATLQERTLIYAENGLWYEALIELARVRDTMPVATLDADWAALLQHPLVRLGEIVSESIV
;
A
#
# COMPACT_ATOMS: atom_id res chain seq x y z
N MET A 1 -12.15 46.83 10.14
CA MET A 1 -10.75 47.00 10.56
C MET A 1 -9.90 46.59 9.38
N SER A 2 -9.11 47.49 8.80
CA SER A 2 -8.23 47.16 7.67
C SER A 2 -7.23 46.10 8.14
N ARG A 3 -7.14 44.98 7.41
CA ARG A 3 -6.18 43.91 7.67
C ARG A 3 -4.77 44.48 7.47
N GLY A 4 -3.90 44.34 8.46
CA GLY A 4 -2.50 44.78 8.36
C GLY A 4 -1.76 43.93 7.32
N ILE A 5 -0.77 44.50 6.65
CA ILE A 5 0.11 43.78 5.71
C ILE A 5 1.53 43.87 6.24
N ARG A 6 2.30 42.77 6.16
CA ARG A 6 3.68 42.70 6.66
C ARG A 6 4.58 42.04 5.65
N VAL A 7 5.89 42.27 5.79
CA VAL A 7 6.90 41.62 4.94
C VAL A 7 7.01 40.15 5.33
N ALA A 8 6.99 39.24 4.35
CA ALA A 8 7.25 37.82 4.56
C ALA A 8 8.59 37.61 5.26
N THR A 9 8.67 36.72 6.26
CA THR A 9 9.87 36.56 7.09
C THR A 9 11.13 36.27 6.27
N GLY A 10 11.01 35.46 5.21
CA GLY A 10 12.11 35.16 4.26
C GLY A 10 12.53 36.34 3.37
N CYS A 11 11.68 37.36 3.23
CA CYS A 11 11.96 38.56 2.45
C CYS A 11 12.55 39.72 3.26
N ILE A 12 12.59 39.62 4.60
CA ILE A 12 13.17 40.66 5.47
C ILE A 12 14.62 41.00 5.08
N PRO A 13 15.53 40.03 4.84
CA PRO A 13 16.90 40.35 4.41
C PRO A 13 16.94 41.09 3.06
N LYS A 14 16.07 40.70 2.11
CA LYS A 14 15.95 41.32 0.78
C LYS A 14 15.50 42.78 0.89
N VAL A 15 14.51 43.06 1.74
CA VAL A 15 14.00 44.40 2.00
C VAL A 15 15.07 45.29 2.67
N GLN A 16 15.79 44.76 3.65
CA GLN A 16 16.89 45.48 4.30
C GLN A 16 18.07 45.75 3.35
N GLN A 17 18.34 44.84 2.43
CA GLN A 17 19.35 45.04 1.39
C GLN A 17 18.92 46.11 0.37
N ALA A 18 17.63 46.13 -0.01
CA ALA A 18 17.08 47.15 -0.90
C ALA A 18 17.19 48.55 -0.29
N LEU A 19 16.92 48.69 1.02
CA LEU A 19 17.12 49.93 1.76
C LEU A 19 18.56 50.43 1.62
N LYS A 20 19.56 49.59 1.91
CA LYS A 20 20.98 49.96 1.82
C LYS A 20 21.42 50.38 0.41
N ARG A 21 20.76 49.88 -0.64
CA ARG A 21 21.10 50.19 -2.03
C ARG A 21 20.52 51.53 -2.51
N ARG A 22 19.35 51.93 -1.99
CA ARG A 22 18.60 53.08 -2.51
C ARG A 22 18.54 54.27 -1.55
N PHE A 23 18.72 54.04 -0.26
CA PHE A 23 18.63 55.07 0.78
C PHE A 23 19.79 54.94 1.77
N SER A 24 20.32 56.09 2.19
CA SER A 24 21.42 56.19 3.17
C SER A 24 20.99 55.79 4.58
N THR A 25 19.73 56.00 4.95
CA THR A 25 19.18 55.65 6.28
C THR A 25 17.68 55.35 6.20
N GLN A 26 17.11 54.73 7.25
CA GLN A 26 15.66 54.57 7.41
C GLN A 26 14.93 55.92 7.48
N GLN A 27 15.59 56.94 8.03
CA GLN A 27 15.08 58.30 8.13
C GLN A 27 14.90 58.94 6.74
N HIS A 28 15.90 58.76 5.86
CA HIS A 28 15.83 59.25 4.48
C HIS A 28 14.68 58.57 3.70
N LEU A 29 14.45 57.28 3.89
CA LEU A 29 13.30 56.60 3.29
C LEU A 29 11.96 57.16 3.81
N ALA A 30 11.86 57.40 5.13
CA ALA A 30 10.65 57.97 5.75
C ALA A 30 10.35 59.38 5.23
N GLU A 31 11.37 60.22 5.05
CA GLU A 31 11.24 61.56 4.46
C GLU A 31 10.83 61.50 2.98
N ASN A 32 11.38 60.55 2.22
CA ASN A 32 11.05 60.38 0.81
C ASN A 32 9.61 59.89 0.57
N THR A 33 9.09 59.03 1.46
CA THR A 33 7.70 58.54 1.37
C THR A 33 6.70 59.38 2.13
N GLY A 34 7.13 60.40 2.88
CA GLY A 34 6.23 61.21 3.73
C GLY A 34 5.62 60.43 4.90
N LEU A 35 6.16 59.26 5.24
CA LEU A 35 5.64 58.37 6.29
C LEU A 35 6.40 58.54 7.61
N ALA A 36 5.76 58.15 8.72
CA ALA A 36 6.44 58.11 10.01
C ALA A 36 7.60 57.09 10.00
N ARG A 37 8.73 57.45 10.60
CA ARG A 37 9.89 56.56 10.75
C ARG A 37 9.54 55.22 11.40
N THR A 38 8.61 55.23 12.35
CA THR A 38 8.10 54.01 13.01
C THR A 38 7.38 53.08 12.05
N THR A 39 6.64 53.61 11.07
CA THR A 39 5.97 52.83 10.01
C THR A 39 7.01 52.17 9.09
N VAL A 40 8.04 52.93 8.69
CA VAL A 40 9.17 52.39 7.91
C VAL A 40 9.92 51.32 8.69
N GLN A 41 10.17 51.54 9.98
CA GLN A 41 10.79 50.56 10.85
C GLN A 41 9.95 49.28 10.93
N ASN A 42 8.64 49.39 11.14
CA ASN A 42 7.73 48.25 11.20
C ASN A 42 7.78 47.43 9.89
N PHE A 43 7.75 48.07 8.73
CA PHE A 43 7.93 47.41 7.43
C PHE A 43 9.25 46.62 7.34
N LEU A 44 10.39 47.28 7.65
CA LEU A 44 11.73 46.69 7.52
C LEU A 44 12.00 45.50 8.47
N TYR A 45 11.22 45.39 9.54
CA TYR A 45 11.31 44.30 10.52
C TYR A 45 10.14 43.31 10.43
N GLY A 46 9.32 43.39 9.36
CA GLY A 46 8.23 42.43 9.12
C GLY A 46 7.06 42.53 10.10
N ARG A 47 6.85 43.70 10.69
CA ARG A 47 5.65 44.03 11.49
C ARG A 47 4.57 44.60 10.57
N ALA A 48 3.31 44.35 10.92
CA ALA A 48 2.20 44.81 10.10
C ALA A 48 2.05 46.32 10.07
N ILE A 49 1.71 46.83 8.90
CA ILE A 49 1.39 48.23 8.61
C ILE A 49 0.17 48.30 7.70
N ASP A 50 -0.35 49.51 7.51
CA ASP A 50 -1.44 49.72 6.55
C ASP A 50 -1.04 49.37 5.12
N ARG A 51 -1.99 48.86 4.32
CA ARG A 51 -1.75 48.40 2.94
C ARG A 51 -1.21 49.49 2.02
N LEU A 52 -1.73 50.71 2.12
CA LEU A 52 -1.27 51.81 1.29
C LEU A 52 0.18 52.16 1.62
N ASN A 53 0.50 52.26 2.91
CA ASN A 53 1.86 52.50 3.39
C ASN A 53 2.84 51.39 2.94
N PHE A 54 2.37 50.14 2.88
CA PHE A 54 3.19 49.00 2.45
C PHE A 54 3.53 49.05 0.96
N ILE A 55 2.54 49.37 0.12
CA ILE A 55 2.74 49.55 -1.32
C ILE A 55 3.73 50.71 -1.54
N GLU A 56 3.50 51.84 -0.89
CA GLU A 56 4.32 53.05 -1.04
C GLU A 56 5.78 52.84 -0.61
N ILE A 57 6.03 52.14 0.50
CA ILE A 57 7.40 51.78 0.92
C ILE A 57 8.03 50.77 -0.06
N SER A 58 7.26 49.79 -0.56
CA SER A 58 7.76 48.78 -1.49
C SER A 58 8.16 49.40 -2.83
N GLU A 59 7.34 50.30 -3.36
CA GLU A 59 7.61 51.06 -4.59
C GLU A 59 8.85 51.95 -4.43
N ALA A 60 8.99 52.67 -3.31
CA ALA A 60 10.17 53.48 -3.04
C ALA A 60 11.46 52.63 -3.00
N LEU A 61 11.37 51.40 -2.48
CA LEU A 61 12.47 50.44 -2.48
C LEU A 61 12.66 49.69 -3.81
N GLY A 62 11.76 49.91 -4.79
CA GLY A 62 11.75 49.22 -6.09
C GLY A 62 11.53 47.71 -5.97
N LEU A 63 10.69 47.30 -5.04
CA LEU A 63 10.30 45.92 -4.81
C LEU A 63 8.84 45.73 -5.24
N ASP A 64 8.56 44.58 -5.84
CA ASP A 64 7.18 44.15 -6.06
C ASP A 64 6.55 43.81 -4.72
N TRP A 65 5.53 44.57 -4.33
CA TRP A 65 4.88 44.46 -3.02
C TRP A 65 4.14 43.13 -2.88
N GLU A 66 3.56 42.58 -3.96
CA GLU A 66 2.85 41.29 -3.93
C GLU A 66 3.81 40.14 -3.65
N ALA A 67 5.02 40.22 -4.21
CA ALA A 67 6.07 39.20 -4.04
C ALA A 67 6.71 39.18 -2.64
N ILE A 68 6.51 40.21 -1.82
CA ILE A 68 7.11 40.33 -0.48
C ILE A 68 6.08 40.44 0.65
N ALA A 69 4.80 40.55 0.32
CA ALA A 69 3.72 40.73 1.27
C ALA A 69 3.22 39.42 1.88
N VAL A 70 2.84 39.50 3.15
CA VAL A 70 1.92 38.60 3.84
C VAL A 70 0.82 39.49 4.40
N ILE A 71 -0.41 39.28 3.94
CA ILE A 71 -1.57 40.00 4.48
C ILE A 71 -1.94 39.30 5.80
N GLU A 72 -1.99 40.03 6.91
CA GLU A 72 -2.51 39.47 8.17
C GLU A 72 -3.95 38.99 7.96
N GLY A 73 -4.14 37.69 8.14
CA GLY A 73 -5.42 37.01 7.87
C GLY A 73 -5.42 36.16 6.59
N ASP A 74 -4.32 36.11 5.82
CA ASP A 74 -4.14 35.05 4.82
C ASP A 74 -3.47 33.83 5.47
N PRO A 75 -4.04 32.62 5.29
CA PRO A 75 -3.52 31.40 5.89
C PRO A 75 -2.10 31.10 5.40
N CYS A 76 -1.24 30.64 6.30
CA CYS A 76 0.01 29.99 5.90
C CYS A 76 -0.32 28.59 5.35
N ILE A 77 -0.28 28.45 4.03
CA ILE A 77 -0.66 27.24 3.32
C ILE A 77 0.59 26.42 2.97
N ASN A 78 0.58 25.13 3.33
CA ASN A 78 1.55 24.14 2.87
C ASN A 78 0.82 22.93 2.27
N TRP A 79 0.80 22.86 0.94
CA TRP A 79 0.08 21.85 0.14
C TRP A 79 1.00 20.79 -0.48
N ASP A 80 2.09 20.45 0.21
CA ASP A 80 3.01 19.45 -0.32
C ASP A 80 2.33 18.08 -0.52
N GLY A 81 2.26 17.62 -1.76
CA GLY A 81 1.59 16.37 -2.14
C GLY A 81 0.06 16.40 -2.18
N VAL A 82 -0.58 17.58 -2.23
CA VAL A 82 -2.03 17.70 -2.45
C VAL A 82 -2.40 17.29 -3.89
N PRO A 83 -3.44 16.46 -4.10
CA PRO A 83 -3.87 16.10 -5.46
C PRO A 83 -4.54 17.27 -6.20
N ASP A 84 -4.50 17.22 -7.53
CA ASP A 84 -5.24 18.17 -8.37
C ASP A 84 -6.76 17.96 -8.22
N ILE A 85 -7.45 18.97 -7.71
CA ILE A 85 -8.90 18.98 -7.47
C ILE A 85 -9.69 19.73 -8.55
N SER A 86 -9.08 20.03 -9.70
CA SER A 86 -9.74 20.71 -10.83
C SER A 86 -11.01 19.99 -11.29
N VAL A 87 -11.01 18.66 -11.19
CA VAL A 87 -12.16 17.80 -11.51
C VAL A 87 -12.69 17.17 -10.23
N PHE A 88 -13.92 17.53 -9.83
CA PHE A 88 -14.57 17.05 -8.61
C PHE A 88 -16.06 16.81 -8.84
N TYR A 89 -16.59 15.69 -8.32
CA TYR A 89 -17.96 15.24 -8.58
C TYR A 89 -18.74 15.08 -7.27
N GLY A 90 -19.93 15.67 -7.21
CA GLY A 90 -20.88 15.45 -6.11
C GLY A 90 -20.36 15.85 -4.72
N ARG A 91 -20.68 15.05 -3.71
CA ARG A 91 -20.20 15.16 -2.31
C ARG A 91 -20.57 16.43 -1.54
N LYS A 92 -21.61 17.14 -1.98
CA LYS A 92 -22.03 18.40 -1.34
C LYS A 92 -22.47 18.20 0.11
N ASN A 93 -23.18 17.10 0.39
CA ASN A 93 -23.66 16.80 1.74
C ASN A 93 -22.51 16.44 2.69
N GLU A 94 -21.55 15.65 2.21
CA GLU A 94 -20.34 15.31 2.94
C GLU A 94 -19.51 16.57 3.25
N LEU A 95 -19.30 17.45 2.28
CA LEU A 95 -18.61 18.73 2.49
C LEU A 95 -19.33 19.60 3.52
N ALA A 96 -20.65 19.79 3.38
CA ALA A 96 -21.43 20.58 4.33
C ALA A 96 -21.37 20.01 5.75
N THR A 97 -21.40 18.68 5.89
CA THR A 97 -21.26 17.99 7.18
C THR A 97 -19.89 18.26 7.81
N LEU A 98 -18.82 18.18 7.01
CA LEU A 98 -17.45 18.41 7.46
C LEU A 98 -17.23 19.89 7.84
N GLU A 99 -17.74 20.83 7.04
CA GLU A 99 -17.73 22.25 7.34
C GLU A 99 -18.44 22.55 8.67
N GLN A 100 -19.62 21.98 8.88
CA GLN A 100 -20.36 22.11 10.14
C GLN A 100 -19.54 21.55 11.32
N TRP A 101 -19.03 20.32 11.21
CA TRP A 101 -18.26 19.69 12.28
C TRP A 101 -17.01 20.49 12.65
N ILE A 102 -16.29 21.00 11.67
CA ILE A 102 -14.99 21.67 11.88
C ILE A 102 -15.19 23.13 12.30
N LEU A 103 -16.05 23.89 11.62
CA LEU A 103 -16.17 25.33 11.83
C LEU A 103 -17.15 25.68 12.95
N GLN A 104 -18.28 24.97 13.04
CA GLN A 104 -19.36 25.30 13.98
C GLN A 104 -19.26 24.47 15.27
N GLU A 105 -19.13 23.15 15.14
CA GLU A 105 -19.04 22.23 16.29
C GLU A 105 -17.62 22.15 16.87
N LYS A 106 -16.63 22.76 16.21
CA LYS A 106 -15.23 22.84 16.64
C LYS A 106 -14.64 21.47 16.94
N CYS A 107 -14.92 20.49 16.07
CA CYS A 107 -14.28 19.19 16.13
C CYS A 107 -12.78 19.33 15.99
N ARG A 108 -12.05 18.56 16.80
CA ARG A 108 -10.59 18.58 16.89
C ARG A 108 -9.95 17.50 16.04
N LEU A 109 -10.68 16.41 15.83
CA LEU A 109 -10.22 15.26 15.07
C LEU A 109 -11.39 14.71 14.24
N VAL A 110 -11.21 14.67 12.92
CA VAL A 110 -12.20 14.14 11.99
C VAL A 110 -11.56 13.07 11.12
N ALA A 111 -12.09 11.85 11.16
CA ALA A 111 -11.64 10.76 10.31
C ALA A 111 -12.58 10.58 9.10
N LEU A 112 -12.01 10.61 7.90
CA LEU A 112 -12.67 10.23 6.65
C LEU A 112 -12.35 8.78 6.35
N LEU A 113 -13.37 7.92 6.43
CA LEU A 113 -13.25 6.48 6.22
C LEU A 113 -13.92 6.01 4.94
N GLY A 114 -13.43 4.95 4.33
CA GLY A 114 -14.05 4.35 3.14
C GLY A 114 -13.06 3.53 2.31
N LEU A 115 -13.57 2.78 1.33
CA LEU A 115 -12.76 1.93 0.45
C LEU A 115 -11.67 2.70 -0.32
N SER A 116 -10.66 1.99 -0.79
CA SER A 116 -9.64 2.58 -1.67
C SER A 116 -10.29 3.09 -2.96
N GLY A 117 -9.89 4.28 -3.44
CA GLY A 117 -10.47 4.88 -4.65
C GLY A 117 -11.87 5.50 -4.50
N ILE A 118 -12.47 5.53 -3.30
CA ILE A 118 -13.80 6.12 -3.07
C ILE A 118 -13.81 7.67 -3.08
N GLY A 119 -12.62 8.29 -3.03
CA GLY A 119 -12.45 9.75 -3.08
C GLY A 119 -12.14 10.46 -1.76
N LYS A 120 -11.68 9.76 -0.71
CA LYS A 120 -11.34 10.36 0.60
C LYS A 120 -10.34 11.51 0.49
N THR A 121 -9.23 11.26 -0.20
CA THR A 121 -8.15 12.23 -0.42
C THR A 121 -8.66 13.47 -1.17
N PHE A 122 -9.45 13.29 -2.23
CA PHE A 122 -10.05 14.39 -2.98
C PHE A 122 -11.05 15.20 -2.11
N LEU A 123 -11.85 14.53 -1.28
CA LEU A 123 -12.78 15.20 -0.38
C LEU A 123 -12.04 16.04 0.67
N ALA A 124 -10.99 15.49 1.29
CA ALA A 124 -10.15 16.22 2.25
C ALA A 124 -9.49 17.45 1.60
N ALA A 125 -8.96 17.29 0.39
CA ALA A 125 -8.33 18.38 -0.34
C ALA A 125 -9.35 19.47 -0.68
N LYS A 126 -10.54 19.09 -1.18
CA LYS A 126 -11.61 20.04 -1.52
C LYS A 126 -12.11 20.81 -0.29
N LEU A 127 -12.32 20.10 0.81
CA LEU A 127 -12.67 20.70 2.10
C LEU A 127 -11.62 21.72 2.54
N ALA A 128 -10.34 21.33 2.54
CA ALA A 128 -9.25 22.21 2.95
C ALA A 128 -9.21 23.50 2.13
N HIS A 129 -9.41 23.43 0.81
CA HIS A 129 -9.50 24.61 -0.05
C HIS A 129 -10.71 25.50 0.27
N GLN A 130 -11.85 24.93 0.65
CA GLN A 130 -13.07 25.69 0.97
C GLN A 130 -12.94 26.44 2.30
N ILE A 131 -12.32 25.82 3.30
CA ILE A 131 -12.28 26.37 4.66
C ILE A 131 -10.94 27.00 5.03
N GLN A 132 -9.94 27.01 4.13
CA GLN A 132 -8.59 27.48 4.45
C GLN A 132 -8.52 28.88 5.06
N ASN A 133 -9.40 29.79 4.65
CA ASN A 133 -9.41 31.18 5.11
C ASN A 133 -9.89 31.31 6.58
N GLU A 134 -10.39 30.24 7.17
CA GLU A 134 -10.81 30.18 8.58
C GLU A 134 -9.67 29.78 9.52
N PHE A 135 -8.49 29.44 8.98
CA PHE A 135 -7.34 28.94 9.73
C PHE A 135 -6.11 29.84 9.54
N ASP A 136 -5.25 29.89 10.54
CA ASP A 136 -3.94 30.56 10.46
C ASP A 136 -2.94 29.70 9.66
N TYR A 137 -3.06 28.38 9.76
CA TYR A 137 -2.21 27.40 9.07
C TYR A 137 -3.07 26.30 8.44
N VAL A 138 -2.75 25.94 7.20
CA VAL A 138 -3.33 24.77 6.51
C VAL A 138 -2.20 23.90 6.01
N ILE A 139 -2.06 22.72 6.58
CA ILE A 139 -0.91 21.85 6.36
C ILE A 139 -1.42 20.49 5.89
N TRP A 140 -0.91 20.03 4.75
CA TRP A 140 -1.19 18.72 4.20
C TRP A 140 0.04 17.83 4.24
N ARG A 141 -0.09 16.58 4.72
CA ARG A 141 0.97 15.57 4.66
C ARG A 141 0.45 14.22 4.21
N ASN A 142 1.23 13.57 3.37
CA ASN A 142 0.95 12.24 2.88
C ASN A 142 1.78 11.20 3.66
N LEU A 143 1.13 10.13 4.13
CA LEU A 143 1.74 9.07 4.94
C LEU A 143 1.97 7.78 4.14
N ASN A 144 1.89 7.79 2.81
CA ASN A 144 2.06 6.60 1.97
C ASN A 144 3.43 5.92 2.15
N HIS A 145 4.47 6.69 2.47
CA HIS A 145 5.81 6.18 2.76
C HIS A 145 6.02 5.75 4.21
N SER A 146 5.00 5.91 5.07
CA SER A 146 5.07 5.63 6.50
C SER A 146 6.26 6.34 7.17
N PRO A 147 6.34 7.69 7.17
CA PRO A 147 7.44 8.37 7.84
C PRO A 147 7.37 8.13 9.36
N PRO A 148 8.50 7.93 10.07
CA PRO A 148 8.53 7.94 11.53
C PRO A 148 7.93 9.23 12.07
N LEU A 149 7.22 9.17 13.21
CA LEU A 149 6.54 10.35 13.75
C LEU A 149 7.51 11.51 14.04
N THR A 150 8.73 11.20 14.48
CA THR A 150 9.76 12.23 14.75
C THR A 150 10.14 13.02 13.50
N GLU A 151 10.13 12.39 12.32
CA GLU A 151 10.40 13.06 11.05
C GLU A 151 9.24 13.99 10.67
N LEU A 152 8.00 13.49 10.77
CA LEU A 152 6.80 14.29 10.54
C LEU A 152 6.75 15.50 11.47
N LEU A 153 7.02 15.31 12.77
CA LEU A 153 7.02 16.40 13.76
C LEU A 153 8.12 17.43 13.45
N ALA A 154 9.32 16.98 13.10
CA ALA A 154 10.42 17.88 12.75
C ALA A 154 10.07 18.73 11.52
N ASP A 155 9.45 18.14 10.51
CA ASP A 155 8.96 18.84 9.32
C ASP A 155 7.85 19.86 9.67
N LEU A 156 6.84 19.46 10.46
CA LEU A 156 5.77 20.35 10.90
C LEU A 156 6.31 21.55 11.69
N MET A 157 7.31 21.36 12.53
CA MET A 157 7.90 22.43 13.35
C MET A 157 8.67 23.47 12.53
N GLN A 158 9.07 23.17 11.29
CA GLN A 158 9.70 24.16 10.39
C GLN A 158 8.68 25.19 9.87
N ILE A 159 7.38 24.85 9.89
CA ILE A 159 6.31 25.71 9.37
C ILE A 159 5.90 26.76 10.40
N PHE A 160 5.91 26.41 11.70
CA PHE A 160 5.50 27.31 12.76
C PHE A 160 6.59 28.34 13.13
N PRO A 161 6.20 29.55 13.56
CA PRO A 161 7.16 30.59 13.97
C PRO A 161 7.84 30.22 15.30
N GLY A 162 9.17 30.11 15.31
CA GLY A 162 9.96 29.80 16.50
C GLY A 162 11.34 29.24 16.15
N LYS A 163 12.23 29.08 17.16
CA LYS A 163 13.53 28.43 16.92
C LYS A 163 13.35 26.92 16.76
N PRO A 164 13.97 26.28 15.75
CA PRO A 164 13.98 24.83 15.64
C PRO A 164 14.88 24.25 16.74
N GLU A 165 14.32 23.95 17.90
CA GLU A 165 14.95 23.00 18.82
C GLU A 165 14.71 21.59 18.31
N SER A 166 15.76 20.76 18.29
CA SER A 166 15.65 19.36 17.89
C SER A 166 15.01 18.56 19.03
N ASP A 167 13.75 18.20 18.85
CA ASP A 167 13.08 17.28 19.75
C ASP A 167 13.78 15.92 19.70
N ARG A 168 14.33 15.48 20.84
CA ARG A 168 15.03 14.18 20.93
C ARG A 168 14.08 12.99 20.95
N THR A 169 12.78 13.22 21.18
CA THR A 169 11.77 12.16 21.34
C THR A 169 10.44 12.55 20.71
N ALA A 170 9.63 11.56 20.33
CA ALA A 170 8.26 11.78 19.86
C ALA A 170 7.40 12.52 20.89
N VAL A 171 7.58 12.25 22.19
CA VAL A 171 6.77 12.84 23.27
C VAL A 171 6.99 14.35 23.40
N SER A 172 8.25 14.79 23.33
CA SER A 172 8.56 16.23 23.36
C SER A 172 8.02 16.93 22.12
N GLY A 173 8.17 16.32 20.94
CA GLY A 173 7.64 16.88 19.69
C GLY A 173 6.10 16.95 19.66
N ILE A 174 5.39 15.94 20.20
CA ILE A 174 3.93 16.00 20.34
C ILE A 174 3.53 17.16 21.26
N SER A 175 4.16 17.30 22.43
CA SER A 175 3.85 18.39 23.37
C SER A 175 4.00 19.76 22.73
N ARG A 176 5.08 19.95 21.96
CA ARG A 176 5.36 21.18 21.24
C ARG A 176 4.37 21.43 20.11
N LEU A 177 4.02 20.41 19.32
CA LEU A 177 2.96 20.53 18.33
C LEU A 177 1.64 20.95 19.00
N MET A 178 1.29 20.39 20.15
CA MET A 178 0.10 20.79 20.89
C MET A 178 0.13 22.24 21.37
N GLU A 179 1.29 22.79 21.74
CA GLU A 179 1.45 24.23 22.03
C GLU A 179 1.19 25.09 20.79
N CYS A 180 1.70 24.67 19.63
CA CYS A 180 1.44 25.33 18.35
C CYS A 180 -0.05 25.28 17.99
N LEU A 181 -0.71 24.12 18.11
CA LEU A 181 -2.13 23.93 17.80
C LEU A 181 -3.07 24.70 18.74
N ARG A 182 -2.62 25.04 19.96
CA ARG A 182 -3.32 25.92 20.90
C ARG A 182 -3.13 27.39 20.58
N SER A 183 -1.93 27.76 20.14
CA SER A 183 -1.55 29.16 19.88
C SER A 183 -2.01 29.65 18.51
N HIS A 184 -2.10 28.76 17.53
CA HIS A 184 -2.50 29.06 16.16
C HIS A 184 -3.61 28.10 15.71
N ARG A 185 -4.66 28.64 15.10
CA ARG A 185 -5.76 27.85 14.55
C ARG A 185 -5.26 27.13 13.30
N THR A 186 -5.02 25.84 13.41
CA THR A 186 -4.38 25.02 12.36
C THR A 186 -5.34 23.96 11.84
N LEU A 187 -5.41 23.81 10.51
CA LEU A 187 -6.01 22.66 9.85
C LEU A 187 -4.86 21.75 9.39
N LEU A 188 -4.71 20.59 10.04
CA LEU A 188 -3.71 19.59 9.67
C LEU A 188 -4.41 18.42 8.99
N ILE A 189 -3.98 18.05 7.79
CA ILE A 189 -4.51 16.90 7.06
C ILE A 189 -3.41 15.84 6.95
N LEU A 190 -3.70 14.64 7.43
CA LEU A 190 -2.85 13.46 7.26
C LEU A 190 -3.56 12.45 6.37
N ASP A 191 -3.03 12.28 5.16
CA ASP A 191 -3.59 11.40 4.14
C ASP A 191 -2.92 10.02 4.17
N GLY A 192 -3.71 8.95 4.23
CA GLY A 192 -3.24 7.56 4.13
C GLY A 192 -2.79 6.94 5.46
N VAL A 193 -3.53 7.16 6.57
CA VAL A 193 -3.15 6.67 7.91
C VAL A 193 -3.09 5.14 8.02
N GLU A 194 -3.80 4.41 7.16
CA GLU A 194 -3.78 2.95 7.09
C GLU A 194 -2.37 2.34 7.01
N THR A 195 -1.39 3.06 6.44
CA THR A 195 -0.04 2.55 6.21
C THR A 195 0.72 2.32 7.52
N LEU A 196 0.31 3.01 8.57
CA LEU A 196 0.86 2.97 9.92
C LEU A 196 0.29 1.82 10.77
N LEU A 197 -0.88 1.30 10.40
CA LEU A 197 -1.62 0.31 11.18
C LEU A 197 -1.10 -1.11 10.95
N GLY A 198 -1.34 -2.01 11.91
CA GLY A 198 -0.90 -3.41 11.85
C GLY A 198 -1.45 -4.19 10.64
N ILE A 199 -0.77 -5.28 10.31
CA ILE A 199 -1.07 -6.20 9.19
C ILE A 199 -1.43 -7.56 9.79
N ASN A 200 -2.33 -8.33 9.15
CA ASN A 200 -2.77 -9.67 9.57
C ASN A 200 -3.39 -9.72 10.98
N GLN A 201 -4.07 -8.64 11.37
CA GLN A 201 -4.77 -8.53 12.65
C GLN A 201 -6.10 -7.79 12.47
N LEU A 202 -6.97 -7.91 13.47
CA LEU A 202 -8.22 -7.14 13.51
C LEU A 202 -7.92 -5.64 13.63
N ALA A 203 -8.77 -4.85 12.97
CA ALA A 203 -8.69 -3.41 12.88
C ALA A 203 -8.65 -2.73 14.25
N GLY A 204 -7.89 -1.65 14.34
CA GLY A 204 -7.86 -0.80 15.53
C GLY A 204 -7.26 -1.47 16.78
N ARG A 205 -6.45 -2.52 16.61
CA ARG A 205 -5.73 -3.15 17.73
C ARG A 205 -4.33 -2.58 17.94
N GLU A 206 -3.52 -2.58 16.88
CA GLU A 206 -2.10 -2.26 16.96
C GLU A 206 -1.63 -1.42 15.76
N TYR A 207 -0.62 -0.61 16.02
CA TYR A 207 0.20 0.03 14.98
C TYR A 207 1.35 -0.90 14.59
N ARG A 208 1.94 -0.69 13.42
CA ARG A 208 3.21 -1.35 13.06
C ARG A 208 4.28 -0.98 14.07
N GLU A 209 5.26 -1.87 14.24
CA GLU A 209 6.40 -1.62 15.11
C GLU A 209 7.11 -0.31 14.72
N GLY A 210 7.28 0.60 15.69
CA GLY A 210 7.88 1.92 15.49
C GLY A 210 6.88 3.05 15.22
N TYR A 211 5.58 2.76 15.08
CA TYR A 211 4.55 3.75 14.74
C TYR A 211 3.53 4.01 15.85
N GLN A 212 3.69 3.40 17.02
CA GLN A 212 2.75 3.52 18.13
C GLN A 212 2.57 4.96 18.62
N ASP A 213 3.58 5.82 18.47
CA ASP A 213 3.50 7.23 18.87
C ASP A 213 2.48 8.02 18.02
N TYR A 214 2.12 7.59 16.81
CA TYR A 214 1.02 8.20 16.05
C TYR A 214 -0.31 8.06 16.78
N GLY A 215 -0.57 6.93 17.43
CA GLY A 215 -1.74 6.75 18.28
C GLY A 215 -1.74 7.75 19.43
N ARG A 216 -0.60 7.95 20.10
CA ARG A 216 -0.45 8.99 21.13
C ARG A 216 -0.73 10.39 20.60
N LEU A 217 -0.25 10.73 19.40
CA LEU A 217 -0.55 12.01 18.74
C LEU A 217 -2.06 12.19 18.52
N PHE A 218 -2.72 11.21 17.92
CA PHE A 218 -4.16 11.28 17.62
C PHE A 218 -4.98 11.40 18.90
N GLN A 219 -4.62 10.65 19.94
CA GLN A 219 -5.25 10.75 21.25
C GLN A 219 -5.10 12.15 21.85
N GLN A 220 -3.88 12.70 21.87
CA GLN A 220 -3.61 14.02 22.44
C GLN A 220 -4.39 15.14 21.73
N ILE A 221 -4.49 15.09 20.40
CA ILE A 221 -5.28 16.03 19.62
C ILE A 221 -6.79 15.86 19.90
N GLY A 222 -7.30 14.62 19.95
CA GLY A 222 -8.71 14.37 20.21
C GLY A 222 -9.18 14.85 21.59
N GLU A 223 -8.35 14.65 22.62
CA GLU A 223 -8.71 14.87 24.02
C GLU A 223 -8.40 16.29 24.53
N SER A 224 -7.31 16.92 24.05
CA SER A 224 -6.86 18.22 24.55
C SER A 224 -7.69 19.39 24.03
N SER A 225 -7.88 20.43 24.85
CA SER A 225 -8.51 21.67 24.40
C SER A 225 -7.57 22.48 23.49
N HIS A 226 -8.06 22.77 22.28
CA HIS A 226 -7.46 23.68 21.29
C HIS A 226 -8.51 24.12 20.26
N HIS A 227 -8.15 25.06 19.38
CA HIS A 227 -9.02 25.57 18.30
C HIS A 227 -8.68 25.03 16.90
N SER A 228 -7.62 24.21 16.82
CA SER A 228 -7.19 23.51 15.60
C SER A 228 -8.02 22.26 15.30
N CYS A 229 -7.90 21.73 14.08
CA CYS A 229 -8.52 20.48 13.66
C CYS A 229 -7.54 19.60 12.88
N LEU A 230 -7.50 18.31 13.21
CA LEU A 230 -6.81 17.27 12.45
C LEU A 230 -7.83 16.49 11.61
N VAL A 231 -7.59 16.38 10.32
CA VAL A 231 -8.36 15.53 9.40
C VAL A 231 -7.50 14.34 9.00
N LEU A 232 -8.01 13.13 9.19
CA LEU A 232 -7.37 11.88 8.80
C LEU A 232 -8.11 11.29 7.61
N THR A 233 -7.39 10.79 6.60
CA THR A 233 -7.98 9.85 5.64
C THR A 233 -7.48 8.44 5.93
N SER A 234 -8.39 7.47 5.92
CA SER A 234 -8.04 6.06 6.06
C SER A 234 -9.11 5.15 5.48
N TRP A 235 -8.77 3.92 5.13
CA TRP A 235 -9.80 2.88 4.97
C TRP A 235 -10.01 2.05 6.24
N GLU A 236 -9.08 2.08 7.19
CA GLU A 236 -9.17 1.42 8.49
C GLU A 236 -9.25 2.46 9.62
N LYS A 237 -10.23 2.30 10.52
CA LYS A 237 -10.43 3.21 11.66
C LYS A 237 -9.36 3.01 12.75
N PRO A 238 -8.56 4.04 13.09
CA PRO A 238 -7.63 3.97 14.22
C PRO A 238 -8.37 3.82 15.56
N ARG A 239 -7.74 3.16 16.53
CA ARG A 239 -8.32 2.87 17.85
C ARG A 239 -8.73 4.13 18.63
N GLU A 240 -7.97 5.20 18.46
CA GLU A 240 -8.21 6.48 19.11
C GLU A 240 -9.52 7.12 18.62
N ILE A 241 -9.85 6.92 17.34
CA ILE A 241 -11.14 7.35 16.78
C ILE A 241 -12.26 6.50 17.37
N VAL A 242 -12.09 5.18 17.45
CA VAL A 242 -13.09 4.28 18.05
C VAL A 242 -13.41 4.69 19.50
N SER A 243 -12.40 5.06 20.27
CA SER A 243 -12.54 5.41 21.69
C SER A 243 -13.08 6.83 21.91
N GLY A 244 -12.69 7.77 21.03
CA GLY A 244 -12.99 9.19 21.16
C GLY A 244 -14.28 9.65 20.49
N GLU A 245 -14.75 8.95 19.45
CA GLU A 245 -15.90 9.36 18.65
C GLU A 245 -17.20 9.46 19.47
N GLY A 246 -18.05 10.44 19.12
CA GLY A 246 -19.41 10.51 19.64
C GLY A 246 -20.20 11.70 19.10
N GLN A 247 -21.53 11.63 19.16
CA GLN A 247 -22.44 12.63 18.57
C GLN A 247 -22.34 14.05 19.17
N THR A 248 -21.72 14.21 20.33
CA THR A 248 -21.46 15.48 21.00
C THR A 248 -19.98 15.68 21.34
N ARG A 249 -19.12 14.78 20.85
CA ARG A 249 -17.68 14.77 21.16
C ARG A 249 -16.89 15.51 20.07
N PRO A 250 -15.69 16.02 20.40
CA PRO A 250 -14.83 16.72 19.44
C PRO A 250 -14.16 15.77 18.43
N VAL A 251 -14.35 14.45 18.55
CA VAL A 251 -13.85 13.46 17.60
C VAL A 251 -15.03 12.92 16.79
N ARG A 252 -14.91 12.96 15.45
CA ARG A 252 -15.94 12.51 14.51
C ARG A 252 -15.39 11.60 13.43
N CYS A 253 -16.27 10.80 12.87
CA CYS A 253 -15.96 9.94 11.74
C CYS A 253 -17.02 10.11 10.65
N LEU A 254 -16.60 10.37 9.43
CA LEU A 254 -17.45 10.33 8.25
C LEU A 254 -17.09 9.10 7.42
N LYS A 255 -18.03 8.15 7.28
CA LYS A 255 -17.87 6.99 6.40
C LYS A 255 -18.39 7.34 5.00
N MET A 256 -17.51 7.27 4.01
CA MET A 256 -17.81 7.52 2.61
C MET A 256 -18.32 6.25 1.92
N THR A 257 -19.41 6.40 1.18
CA THR A 257 -19.99 5.38 0.30
C THR A 257 -19.82 5.77 -1.18
N GLY A 258 -20.41 5.02 -2.10
CA GLY A 258 -20.48 5.41 -3.52
C GLY A 258 -21.07 6.80 -3.74
N LEU A 259 -20.81 7.37 -4.91
CA LEU A 259 -21.46 8.61 -5.37
C LEU A 259 -22.95 8.37 -5.61
N ASP A 260 -23.74 9.43 -5.46
CA ASP A 260 -25.10 9.45 -5.97
C ASP A 260 -25.12 9.32 -7.50
N THR A 261 -26.27 8.91 -8.04
CA THR A 261 -26.43 8.65 -9.47
C THR A 261 -26.09 9.86 -10.33
N ALA A 262 -26.48 11.07 -9.92
CA ALA A 262 -26.23 12.28 -10.71
C ALA A 262 -24.72 12.60 -10.81
N ALA A 263 -23.99 12.50 -9.70
CA ALA A 263 -22.55 12.71 -9.68
C ALA A 263 -21.79 11.59 -10.43
N ALA A 264 -22.28 10.35 -10.34
CA ALA A 264 -21.71 9.22 -11.06
C ALA A 264 -21.94 9.33 -12.58
N GLN A 265 -23.12 9.79 -13.03
CA GLN A 265 -23.40 10.07 -14.44
C GLN A 265 -22.48 11.15 -15.01
N GLU A 266 -22.13 12.18 -14.22
CA GLU A 266 -21.20 13.23 -14.67
C GLU A 266 -19.78 12.66 -14.92
N ILE A 267 -19.34 11.65 -14.17
CA ILE A 267 -18.09 10.92 -14.46
C ILE A 267 -18.17 10.26 -15.84
N LEU A 268 -19.24 9.50 -16.10
CA LEU A 268 -19.41 8.77 -17.36
C LEU A 268 -19.51 9.72 -18.55
N LYS A 269 -20.21 10.84 -18.37
CA LYS A 269 -20.34 11.91 -19.35
C LYS A 269 -18.99 12.55 -19.69
N GLN A 270 -18.21 12.94 -18.68
CA GLN A 270 -16.89 13.55 -18.91
C GLN A 270 -15.89 12.59 -19.53
N LYS A 271 -16.04 11.29 -19.26
CA LYS A 271 -15.26 10.26 -19.96
C LYS A 271 -15.65 10.10 -21.43
N GLY A 272 -16.81 10.59 -21.85
CA GLY A 272 -17.29 10.48 -23.23
C GLY A 272 -17.97 9.14 -23.53
N LEU A 273 -18.51 8.46 -22.52
CA LEU A 273 -19.27 7.23 -22.72
C LEU A 273 -20.55 7.54 -23.51
N VAL A 274 -21.00 6.63 -24.38
CA VAL A 274 -22.28 6.78 -25.10
C VAL A 274 -23.39 5.97 -24.41
N GLU A 275 -24.60 5.93 -24.98
CA GLU A 275 -25.73 5.14 -24.46
C GLU A 275 -26.14 5.50 -23.02
N GLN A 276 -26.53 6.76 -22.80
CA GLN A 276 -26.95 7.27 -21.49
C GLN A 276 -28.04 6.45 -20.79
N ALA A 277 -28.89 5.76 -21.57
CA ALA A 277 -29.93 4.87 -21.04
C ALA A 277 -29.37 3.69 -20.21
N GLU A 278 -28.13 3.28 -20.47
CA GLU A 278 -27.48 2.14 -19.80
C GLU A 278 -26.64 2.56 -18.57
N TRP A 279 -26.48 3.86 -18.34
CA TRP A 279 -25.58 4.38 -17.31
C TRP A 279 -26.02 4.01 -15.90
N ASP A 280 -27.32 4.04 -15.63
CA ASP A 280 -27.84 3.74 -14.28
C ASP A 280 -27.55 2.29 -13.88
N MET A 281 -27.69 1.35 -14.82
CA MET A 281 -27.34 -0.06 -14.59
C MET A 281 -25.84 -0.23 -14.32
N LEU A 282 -24.99 0.52 -15.04
CA LEU A 282 -23.54 0.51 -14.82
C LEU A 282 -23.19 1.11 -13.44
N ILE A 283 -23.85 2.20 -13.06
CA ILE A 283 -23.64 2.89 -11.77
C ILE A 283 -24.06 1.97 -10.61
N GLU A 284 -25.19 1.30 -10.73
CA GLU A 284 -25.67 0.31 -9.75
C GLU A 284 -24.68 -0.85 -9.62
N ARG A 285 -24.25 -1.45 -10.75
CA ARG A 285 -23.28 -2.56 -10.77
C ARG A 285 -21.96 -2.20 -10.10
N TYR A 286 -21.50 -0.97 -10.27
CA TYR A 286 -20.25 -0.48 -9.68
C TYR A 286 -20.44 0.25 -8.34
N GLY A 287 -21.67 0.30 -7.80
CA GLY A 287 -22.00 0.94 -6.54
C GLY A 287 -21.60 2.41 -6.45
N GLY A 288 -21.63 3.15 -7.57
CA GLY A 288 -21.20 4.56 -7.60
C GLY A 288 -19.72 4.80 -7.28
N HIS A 289 -18.86 3.77 -7.36
CA HIS A 289 -17.45 3.88 -6.99
C HIS A 289 -16.65 4.73 -8.00
N PRO A 290 -16.12 5.92 -7.64
CA PRO A 290 -15.59 6.88 -8.61
C PRO A 290 -14.47 6.34 -9.49
N GLU A 291 -13.44 5.74 -8.88
CA GLU A 291 -12.30 5.23 -9.64
C GLU A 291 -12.71 4.04 -10.52
N ALA A 292 -13.70 3.26 -10.09
CA ALA A 292 -14.11 2.05 -10.82
C ALA A 292 -14.96 2.42 -12.02
N LEU A 293 -15.83 3.41 -11.86
CA LEU A 293 -16.55 4.04 -12.96
C LEU A 293 -15.59 4.67 -13.99
N LYS A 294 -14.54 5.37 -13.54
CA LYS A 294 -13.51 5.89 -14.46
C LYS A 294 -12.78 4.78 -15.22
N THR A 295 -12.44 3.69 -14.51
CA THR A 295 -11.73 2.54 -15.09
C THR A 295 -12.60 1.85 -16.13
N VAL A 296 -13.82 1.45 -15.76
CA VAL A 296 -14.73 0.74 -16.68
C VAL A 296 -15.16 1.62 -17.85
N ALA A 297 -15.44 2.91 -17.64
CA ALA A 297 -15.79 3.81 -18.75
C ALA A 297 -14.68 3.88 -19.79
N THR A 298 -13.42 3.96 -19.34
CA THR A 298 -12.25 3.94 -20.24
C THR A 298 -12.19 2.62 -21.01
N THR A 299 -12.36 1.49 -20.33
CA THR A 299 -12.39 0.16 -20.98
C THR A 299 -13.53 0.00 -21.98
N ILE A 300 -14.73 0.52 -21.68
CA ILE A 300 -15.87 0.46 -22.61
C ILE A 300 -15.58 1.30 -23.86
N ILE A 301 -14.97 2.48 -23.69
CA ILE A 301 -14.56 3.33 -24.81
C ILE A 301 -13.55 2.59 -25.69
N ASP A 302 -12.50 2.04 -25.09
CA ASP A 302 -11.38 1.43 -25.82
C ASP A 302 -11.75 0.10 -26.50
N LEU A 303 -12.56 -0.75 -25.84
CA LEU A 303 -12.85 -2.10 -26.32
C LEU A 303 -14.21 -2.24 -27.01
N PHE A 304 -15.18 -1.38 -26.68
CA PHE A 304 -16.57 -1.49 -27.16
C PHE A 304 -17.03 -0.23 -27.93
N ASN A 305 -16.11 0.67 -28.28
CA ASN A 305 -16.38 1.96 -28.93
C ASN A 305 -17.41 2.79 -28.15
N GLY A 306 -17.35 2.74 -26.83
CA GLY A 306 -18.22 3.50 -25.93
C GLY A 306 -19.61 2.89 -25.69
N ARG A 307 -19.96 1.79 -26.35
CA ARG A 307 -21.26 1.13 -26.20
C ARG A 307 -21.35 0.32 -24.92
N ALA A 308 -21.98 0.90 -23.89
CA ALA A 308 -22.16 0.28 -22.59
C ALA A 308 -23.02 -0.99 -22.66
N SER A 309 -24.01 -1.03 -23.57
CA SER A 309 -24.88 -2.19 -23.77
C SER A 309 -24.10 -3.47 -24.13
N GLU A 310 -23.06 -3.38 -24.98
CA GLU A 310 -22.23 -4.52 -25.37
C GLU A 310 -21.36 -5.05 -24.22
N PHE A 311 -20.86 -4.15 -23.37
CA PHE A 311 -20.13 -4.54 -22.17
C PHE A 311 -21.04 -5.21 -21.15
N LEU A 312 -22.24 -4.66 -20.93
CA LEU A 312 -23.20 -5.21 -19.95
C LEU A 312 -23.62 -6.65 -20.28
N LYS A 313 -23.68 -7.02 -21.57
CA LYS A 313 -23.95 -8.40 -22.03
C LYS A 313 -22.91 -9.43 -21.56
N GLN A 314 -21.67 -9.02 -21.27
CA GLN A 314 -20.62 -9.93 -20.79
C GLN A 314 -20.85 -10.39 -19.35
N ASN A 315 -21.84 -9.81 -18.64
CA ASN A 315 -22.26 -10.18 -17.29
C ASN A 315 -21.16 -10.21 -16.20
N GLY A 316 -20.01 -9.57 -16.46
CA GLY A 316 -18.90 -9.46 -15.52
C GLY A 316 -18.68 -8.03 -15.01
N ILE A 317 -17.81 -7.92 -14.00
CA ILE A 317 -17.26 -6.65 -13.50
C ILE A 317 -15.79 -6.62 -13.87
N PHE A 318 -15.38 -5.55 -14.56
CA PHE A 318 -13.99 -5.27 -14.83
C PHE A 318 -13.45 -4.27 -13.80
N LEU A 319 -12.51 -4.71 -12.96
CA LEU A 319 -11.89 -3.89 -11.92
C LEU A 319 -10.58 -3.22 -12.36
N GLY A 320 -9.92 -3.76 -13.39
CA GLY A 320 -8.69 -3.22 -13.95
C GLY A 320 -7.67 -2.83 -12.88
N ARG A 321 -7.27 -1.55 -12.86
CA ARG A 321 -6.25 -1.02 -11.95
C ARG A 321 -6.66 -1.04 -10.48
N ILE A 322 -7.95 -1.02 -10.16
CA ILE A 322 -8.44 -0.97 -8.77
C ILE A 322 -8.31 -2.32 -8.08
N GLN A 323 -8.26 -3.41 -8.87
CA GLN A 323 -8.07 -4.74 -8.33
C GLN A 323 -6.85 -4.81 -7.40
N THR A 324 -5.69 -4.33 -7.87
CA THR A 324 -4.46 -4.27 -7.04
C THR A 324 -4.62 -3.43 -5.77
N ALA A 325 -5.47 -2.40 -5.78
CA ALA A 325 -5.73 -1.60 -4.59
C ALA A 325 -6.58 -2.38 -3.56
N PHE A 326 -7.55 -3.18 -4.00
CA PHE A 326 -8.31 -4.07 -3.12
C PHE A 326 -7.48 -5.26 -2.63
N GLU A 327 -6.66 -5.87 -3.49
CA GLU A 327 -5.74 -6.95 -3.11
C GLU A 327 -4.82 -6.52 -1.96
N ARG A 328 -4.19 -5.34 -2.06
CA ARG A 328 -3.36 -4.78 -0.97
C ARG A 328 -4.12 -4.51 0.33
N GLN A 329 -5.41 -4.21 0.25
CA GLN A 329 -6.25 -4.08 1.45
C GLN A 329 -6.53 -5.44 2.06
N PHE A 330 -6.72 -6.47 1.23
CA PHE A 330 -7.04 -7.83 1.67
C PHE A 330 -5.83 -8.55 2.26
N GLU A 331 -4.62 -8.29 1.73
CA GLU A 331 -3.35 -8.76 2.30
C GLU A 331 -3.13 -8.35 3.76
N ARG A 332 -3.91 -7.41 4.28
CA ARG A 332 -3.83 -6.91 5.66
C ARG A 332 -4.91 -7.47 6.57
N LEU A 333 -5.85 -8.25 6.04
CA LEU A 333 -6.91 -8.92 6.78
C LEU A 333 -6.37 -10.18 7.46
N SER A 334 -6.97 -10.53 8.59
CA SER A 334 -6.81 -11.87 9.16
C SER A 334 -7.59 -12.91 8.38
N ASP A 335 -7.17 -14.18 8.45
CA ASP A 335 -7.85 -15.29 7.78
C ASP A 335 -9.34 -15.37 8.16
N LEU A 336 -9.68 -15.07 9.42
CA LEU A 336 -11.06 -15.06 9.92
C LEU A 336 -11.91 -13.92 9.34
N GLU A 337 -11.31 -12.77 9.05
CA GLU A 337 -12.00 -11.67 8.37
C GLU A 337 -12.31 -12.04 6.93
N ILE A 338 -11.34 -12.65 6.24
CA ILE A 338 -11.52 -13.15 4.86
C ILE A 338 -12.60 -14.25 4.83
N GLU A 339 -12.55 -15.20 5.75
CA GLU A 339 -13.55 -16.27 5.88
C GLU A 339 -14.96 -15.69 6.04
N LEU A 340 -15.15 -14.72 6.94
CA LEU A 340 -16.44 -14.08 7.13
C LEU A 340 -16.90 -13.29 5.90
N MET A 341 -15.99 -12.60 5.21
CA MET A 341 -16.30 -11.91 3.96
C MET A 341 -16.76 -12.90 2.88
N CYS A 342 -16.09 -14.05 2.73
CA CYS A 342 -16.51 -15.10 1.79
C CYS A 342 -17.91 -15.62 2.15
N GLN A 343 -18.21 -15.86 3.43
CA GLN A 343 -19.54 -16.29 3.87
C GLN A 343 -20.64 -15.27 3.52
N ILE A 344 -20.37 -13.97 3.64
CA ILE A 344 -21.33 -12.93 3.23
C ILE A 344 -21.45 -12.86 1.71
N ALA A 345 -20.34 -13.00 0.97
CA ALA A 345 -20.31 -12.99 -0.49
C ALA A 345 -21.15 -14.13 -1.10
N GLU A 346 -21.07 -15.34 -0.53
CA GLU A 346 -21.82 -16.51 -0.97
C GLU A 346 -23.34 -16.32 -0.86
N VAL A 347 -23.81 -15.57 0.14
CA VAL A 347 -25.25 -15.29 0.29
C VAL A 347 -25.75 -14.32 -0.79
N GLY A 348 -24.90 -13.39 -1.23
CA GLY A 348 -25.22 -12.42 -2.27
C GLY A 348 -26.34 -11.43 -1.92
N GLN A 349 -26.81 -11.42 -0.67
CA GLN A 349 -27.87 -10.56 -0.14
C GLN A 349 -27.53 -10.13 1.30
N PRO A 350 -28.09 -9.03 1.83
CA PRO A 350 -27.86 -8.61 3.21
C PRO A 350 -28.28 -9.67 4.24
N VAL A 351 -27.42 -9.97 5.23
CA VAL A 351 -27.60 -11.08 6.19
C VAL A 351 -27.69 -10.56 7.63
N SER A 352 -28.59 -11.10 8.45
CA SER A 352 -28.67 -10.77 9.88
C SER A 352 -27.55 -11.45 10.69
N LEU A 353 -27.32 -10.97 11.92
CA LEU A 353 -26.36 -11.61 12.84
C LEU A 353 -26.72 -13.08 13.11
N ASP A 354 -27.99 -13.36 13.37
CA ASP A 354 -28.49 -14.72 13.59
C ASP A 354 -28.30 -15.60 12.35
N GLY A 355 -28.54 -15.02 11.16
CA GLY A 355 -28.32 -15.70 9.88
C GLY A 355 -26.85 -16.06 9.63
N LEU A 356 -25.92 -15.19 10.05
CA LEU A 356 -24.48 -15.49 10.00
C LEU A 356 -24.09 -16.59 10.99
N GLN A 357 -24.56 -16.52 12.24
CA GLN A 357 -24.25 -17.51 13.27
C GLN A 357 -24.68 -18.94 12.87
N GLN A 358 -25.81 -19.08 12.18
CA GLN A 358 -26.31 -20.38 11.72
C GLN A 358 -25.52 -20.97 10.54
N ARG A 359 -24.82 -20.13 9.76
CA ARG A 359 -24.08 -20.55 8.56
C ARG A 359 -22.62 -20.86 8.85
N ILE A 360 -22.03 -20.19 9.82
CA ILE A 360 -20.63 -20.37 10.18
C ILE A 360 -20.43 -21.80 10.71
N ASN A 361 -19.51 -22.55 10.11
CA ASN A 361 -19.11 -23.88 10.58
C ASN A 361 -17.84 -23.84 11.45
N SER A 362 -17.01 -22.81 11.29
CA SER A 362 -15.77 -22.61 12.07
C SER A 362 -16.07 -22.16 13.50
N GLU A 363 -15.68 -22.97 14.48
CA GLU A 363 -15.80 -22.64 15.91
C GLU A 363 -14.96 -21.42 16.29
N ALA A 364 -13.79 -21.24 15.66
CA ALA A 364 -12.94 -20.06 15.86
C ALA A 364 -13.64 -18.77 15.38
N LEU A 365 -14.31 -18.83 14.23
CA LEU A 365 -15.08 -17.71 13.68
C LEU A 365 -16.32 -17.41 14.54
N LYS A 366 -17.04 -18.42 15.01
CA LYS A 366 -18.19 -18.23 15.93
C LYS A 366 -17.77 -17.55 17.23
N ALA A 367 -16.70 -18.02 17.86
CA ALA A 367 -16.24 -17.51 19.14
C ALA A 367 -15.89 -16.01 19.10
N ARG A 368 -15.49 -15.50 17.93
CA ARG A 368 -15.00 -14.12 17.74
C ARG A 368 -15.82 -13.29 16.76
N LEU A 369 -17.02 -13.76 16.38
CA LEU A 369 -17.83 -13.17 15.31
C LEU A 369 -18.04 -11.67 15.47
N LEU A 370 -18.35 -11.21 16.68
CA LEU A 370 -18.59 -9.78 16.95
C LEU A 370 -17.32 -8.93 16.77
N GLU A 371 -16.16 -9.44 17.18
CA GLU A 371 -14.88 -8.74 17.00
C GLU A 371 -14.54 -8.61 15.51
N ILE A 372 -14.77 -9.68 14.75
CA ILE A 372 -14.47 -9.76 13.32
C ILE A 372 -15.43 -8.87 12.53
N LEU A 373 -16.74 -8.90 12.85
CA LEU A 373 -17.71 -8.00 12.26
C LEU A 373 -17.38 -6.54 12.54
N ALA A 374 -17.03 -6.20 13.78
CA ALA A 374 -16.62 -4.84 14.14
C ALA A 374 -15.38 -4.41 13.33
N SER A 375 -14.39 -5.30 13.21
CA SER A 375 -13.18 -5.08 12.42
C SER A 375 -13.49 -4.74 10.96
N LEU A 376 -14.31 -5.56 10.30
CA LEU A 376 -14.70 -5.37 8.90
C LEU A 376 -15.56 -4.10 8.68
N VAL A 377 -16.40 -3.75 9.65
CA VAL A 377 -17.15 -2.49 9.63
C VAL A 377 -16.22 -1.29 9.74
N TRP A 378 -15.23 -1.34 10.63
CA TRP A 378 -14.20 -0.31 10.81
C TRP A 378 -13.26 -0.16 9.61
N ARG A 379 -13.08 -1.24 8.83
CA ARG A 379 -12.35 -1.23 7.55
C ARG A 379 -13.19 -0.81 6.35
N SER A 380 -14.47 -0.49 6.56
CA SER A 380 -15.43 -0.19 5.51
C SER A 380 -15.62 -1.31 4.48
N LEU A 381 -15.25 -2.56 4.84
CA LEU A 381 -15.40 -3.75 4.01
C LEU A 381 -16.79 -4.40 4.17
N ILE A 382 -17.51 -4.06 5.25
CA ILE A 382 -18.91 -4.39 5.44
C ILE A 382 -19.73 -3.10 5.64
N GLN A 383 -20.94 -3.12 5.09
CA GLN A 383 -21.98 -2.13 5.33
C GLN A 383 -23.03 -2.71 6.29
N ASN A 384 -23.47 -1.86 7.23
CA ASN A 384 -24.58 -2.17 8.11
C ASN A 384 -25.81 -1.45 7.57
N CYS A 385 -26.76 -2.22 7.08
CA CYS A 385 -28.07 -1.76 6.62
C CYS A 385 -29.10 -2.08 7.70
N SER A 386 -30.07 -1.19 7.91
CA SER A 386 -31.18 -1.48 8.83
C SER A 386 -32.42 -1.86 8.02
N ASN A 387 -33.04 -3.01 8.32
CA ASN A 387 -34.39 -3.33 7.87
C ASN A 387 -35.26 -3.64 9.10
N ASN A 388 -36.37 -2.90 9.28
CA ASN A 388 -37.26 -3.05 10.44
C ASN A 388 -36.52 -3.12 11.80
N CYS A 389 -35.53 -2.24 12.00
CA CYS A 389 -34.68 -2.18 13.20
C CYS A 389 -33.77 -3.39 13.44
N GLN A 390 -33.67 -4.35 12.52
CA GLN A 390 -32.65 -5.40 12.56
C GLN A 390 -31.40 -5.00 11.76
N PRO A 391 -30.18 -5.19 12.31
CA PRO A 391 -28.94 -4.96 11.58
C PRO A 391 -28.72 -6.07 10.56
N LEU A 392 -28.52 -5.66 9.31
CA LEU A 392 -28.16 -6.53 8.19
C LEU A 392 -26.77 -6.14 7.69
N PHE A 393 -25.96 -7.15 7.38
CA PHE A 393 -24.59 -7.01 6.93
C PHE A 393 -24.49 -7.39 5.46
N THR A 394 -23.84 -6.54 4.67
CA THR A 394 -23.58 -6.80 3.26
C THR A 394 -22.21 -6.26 2.84
N LEU A 395 -21.66 -6.82 1.77
CA LEU A 395 -20.43 -6.33 1.16
C LEU A 395 -20.72 -5.18 0.19
N PRO A 396 -19.84 -4.17 0.09
CA PRO A 396 -19.87 -3.20 -0.99
C PRO A 396 -19.86 -3.89 -2.38
N PRO A 397 -20.57 -3.38 -3.40
CA PRO A 397 -20.85 -4.11 -4.65
C PRO A 397 -19.64 -4.67 -5.41
N LEU A 398 -18.48 -4.01 -5.31
CA LEU A 398 -17.26 -4.43 -6.00
C LEU A 398 -16.51 -5.55 -5.28
N LEU A 399 -16.67 -5.69 -3.97
CA LEU A 399 -15.88 -6.64 -3.19
C LEU A 399 -16.25 -8.11 -3.44
N PRO A 400 -17.53 -8.49 -3.65
CA PRO A 400 -17.87 -9.85 -4.05
C PRO A 400 -17.08 -10.31 -5.28
N GLU A 401 -16.80 -9.44 -6.25
CA GLU A 401 -16.02 -9.81 -7.44
C GLU A 401 -14.54 -10.05 -7.16
N VAL A 402 -13.97 -9.32 -6.20
CA VAL A 402 -12.60 -9.57 -5.71
C VAL A 402 -12.53 -10.90 -4.96
N LEU A 403 -13.59 -11.23 -4.21
CA LEU A 403 -13.72 -12.50 -3.47
C LEU A 403 -14.11 -13.67 -4.37
N LYS A 404 -14.78 -13.40 -5.50
CA LYS A 404 -15.03 -14.33 -6.62
C LYS A 404 -13.77 -14.63 -7.44
N TYR A 405 -12.59 -14.24 -6.96
CA TYR A 405 -11.39 -14.97 -7.36
C TYR A 405 -11.57 -16.44 -6.94
N GLU A 406 -12.17 -17.20 -7.84
CA GLU A 406 -12.10 -18.64 -7.88
C GLU A 406 -10.67 -18.95 -8.33
N PRO A 407 -9.75 -19.39 -7.45
CA PRO A 407 -8.67 -20.22 -7.92
C PRO A 407 -9.31 -21.31 -8.78
N PRO A 408 -8.76 -21.64 -9.97
CA PRO A 408 -9.38 -22.61 -10.87
C PRO A 408 -9.83 -23.82 -10.05
N LEU A 409 -11.13 -24.14 -10.10
CA LEU A 409 -11.87 -25.14 -9.31
C LEU A 409 -11.12 -26.46 -9.08
N ARG A 410 -10.08 -26.47 -8.23
CA ARG A 410 -9.33 -27.62 -7.73
C ARG A 410 -8.57 -27.22 -6.45
N GLY A 411 -9.28 -27.17 -5.33
CA GLY A 411 -8.69 -27.19 -3.98
C GLY A 411 -9.36 -26.22 -3.01
N ALA A 412 -10.08 -26.76 -2.02
CA ALA A 412 -10.53 -25.98 -0.86
C ALA A 412 -9.31 -25.49 -0.05
N PRO A 413 -9.43 -24.39 0.72
CA PRO A 413 -8.39 -23.97 1.66
C PRO A 413 -8.12 -25.09 2.67
N GLY A 414 -6.88 -25.57 2.73
CA GLY A 414 -6.46 -26.54 3.76
C GLY A 414 -6.50 -25.89 5.14
N ASN A 415 -7.02 -26.63 6.13
CA ASN A 415 -7.06 -26.27 7.55
C ASN A 415 -5.68 -25.82 8.07
N ARG A 416 -5.47 -24.52 8.24
CA ARG A 416 -4.37 -24.00 9.07
C ARG A 416 -4.83 -24.03 10.53
N GLY A 417 -4.36 -25.03 11.26
CA GLY A 417 -4.45 -25.06 12.72
C GLY A 417 -3.68 -23.89 13.33
N ASP A 418 -4.23 -23.39 14.45
CA ASP A 418 -3.83 -22.25 15.26
C ASP A 418 -2.33 -21.88 15.28
N ALA A 419 -2.09 -20.58 15.12
CA ALA A 419 -0.88 -19.90 15.56
C ALA A 419 -0.85 -19.77 17.10
N THR A 420 -0.79 -20.89 17.82
CA THR A 420 -0.47 -20.90 19.25
C THR A 420 0.48 -22.04 19.58
N SER A 421 1.72 -21.92 19.15
CA SER A 421 2.88 -22.30 19.96
C SER A 421 4.14 -21.86 19.22
N ARG A 422 4.89 -20.92 19.82
CA ARG A 422 6.30 -20.72 19.50
C ARG A 422 7.05 -21.98 19.94
N LEU A 423 6.98 -23.03 19.14
CA LEU A 423 7.94 -24.12 19.23
C LEU A 423 9.25 -23.61 18.60
N PRO A 424 10.42 -23.89 19.19
CA PRO A 424 11.71 -23.36 18.74
C PRO A 424 12.20 -23.91 17.38
N TYR A 425 11.38 -24.71 16.70
CA TYR A 425 11.68 -25.35 15.43
C TYR A 425 10.46 -25.17 14.50
N ASP A 426 10.61 -24.39 13.44
CA ASP A 426 9.59 -24.16 12.41
C ASP A 426 10.17 -24.58 11.06
N PHE A 427 9.33 -25.02 10.13
CA PHE A 427 9.72 -25.33 8.76
C PHE A 427 8.65 -24.88 7.79
N LEU A 428 9.08 -24.51 6.59
CA LEU A 428 8.21 -24.10 5.50
C LEU A 428 8.28 -25.13 4.39
N VAL A 429 7.14 -25.44 3.78
CA VAL A 429 7.11 -26.24 2.55
C VAL A 429 7.12 -25.31 1.34
N ILE A 430 7.82 -25.71 0.29
CA ILE A 430 7.93 -24.93 -0.95
C ILE A 430 6.91 -25.48 -1.95
N VAL A 431 5.79 -24.78 -2.06
CA VAL A 431 4.61 -25.19 -2.83
C VAL A 431 4.09 -24.00 -3.64
N PRO A 432 3.25 -24.23 -4.67
CA PRO A 432 2.59 -23.13 -5.38
C PRO A 432 1.77 -22.27 -4.42
N ALA A 433 1.58 -20.99 -4.76
CA ALA A 433 0.73 -20.09 -3.98
C ALA A 433 -0.71 -20.61 -3.80
N THR A 434 -1.18 -21.44 -4.74
CA THR A 434 -2.50 -22.12 -4.72
C THR A 434 -2.56 -23.33 -3.80
N ASN A 435 -1.45 -23.76 -3.20
CA ASN A 435 -1.32 -25.01 -2.45
C ASN A 435 -1.67 -26.28 -3.25
N PHE A 436 -1.52 -26.21 -4.58
CA PHE A 436 -1.82 -27.28 -5.52
C PHE A 436 -0.83 -27.24 -6.68
N GLY A 437 -0.03 -28.28 -6.86
CA GLY A 437 0.95 -28.38 -7.95
C GLY A 437 0.72 -29.56 -8.88
N LEU A 438 1.13 -29.43 -10.15
CA LEU A 438 1.15 -30.54 -11.10
C LEU A 438 2.55 -31.17 -11.14
N THR A 439 2.57 -32.49 -11.31
CA THR A 439 3.78 -33.28 -11.54
C THR A 439 3.60 -34.17 -12.76
N ALA A 440 4.61 -34.32 -13.60
CA ALA A 440 4.64 -35.38 -14.60
C ALA A 440 5.33 -36.65 -14.06
N ALA A 441 6.15 -36.51 -13.01
CA ALA A 441 6.85 -37.61 -12.37
C ALA A 441 5.90 -38.57 -11.65
N ALA A 442 6.14 -39.88 -11.80
CA ALA A 442 5.55 -40.92 -10.96
C ALA A 442 6.00 -40.82 -9.49
N TYR A 443 7.19 -40.26 -9.29
CA TYR A 443 7.92 -40.15 -8.04
C TYR A 443 8.41 -38.70 -7.86
N PRO A 444 7.51 -37.78 -7.47
CA PRO A 444 7.83 -36.35 -7.36
C PRO A 444 8.84 -36.07 -6.24
N THR A 445 9.49 -34.91 -6.35
CA THR A 445 10.35 -34.34 -5.32
C THR A 445 9.62 -33.21 -4.61
N PHE A 446 9.50 -33.32 -3.29
CA PHE A 446 8.97 -32.28 -2.42
C PHE A 446 10.12 -31.47 -1.81
N TRP A 447 9.86 -30.19 -1.56
CA TRP A 447 10.89 -29.25 -1.11
C TRP A 447 10.43 -28.52 0.13
N LEU A 448 11.36 -28.28 1.06
CA LEU A 448 11.11 -27.63 2.34
C LEU A 448 12.29 -26.74 2.74
N TYR A 449 12.02 -25.67 3.48
CA TYR A 449 13.00 -24.77 4.06
C TYR A 449 13.03 -24.94 5.57
N VAL A 450 14.22 -25.22 6.10
CA VAL A 450 14.51 -25.43 7.52
C VAL A 450 15.42 -24.29 8.00
N PRO A 451 14.91 -23.31 8.77
CA PRO A 451 15.63 -22.10 9.16
C PRO A 451 16.73 -22.35 10.20
N THR A 452 16.60 -23.37 11.04
CA THR A 452 17.58 -23.72 12.08
C THR A 452 17.77 -25.23 12.15
N PRO A 453 18.98 -25.73 12.46
CA PRO A 453 19.23 -27.15 12.57
C PRO A 453 18.22 -27.82 13.52
N PRO A 454 17.64 -28.97 13.12
CA PRO A 454 16.81 -29.80 14.00
C PRO A 454 17.49 -30.09 15.34
N PRO A 455 16.76 -30.15 16.46
CA PRO A 455 17.23 -30.93 17.60
C PRO A 455 17.27 -32.40 17.14
N SER A 456 18.39 -33.06 17.37
CA SER A 456 18.76 -34.35 16.76
C SER A 456 17.93 -35.58 17.22
N SER A 457 16.63 -35.44 17.48
CA SER A 457 15.79 -36.48 18.08
C SER A 457 14.37 -36.62 17.51
N ILE A 458 13.92 -35.73 16.61
CA ILE A 458 12.56 -35.80 16.06
C ILE A 458 12.64 -35.94 14.52
N PRO A 459 12.25 -37.11 13.96
CA PRO A 459 12.25 -37.32 12.52
C PRO A 459 11.13 -36.52 11.85
N LEU A 460 11.34 -36.15 10.59
CA LEU A 460 10.32 -35.57 9.73
C LEU A 460 9.51 -36.72 9.12
N GLU A 461 8.19 -36.66 9.24
CA GLU A 461 7.27 -37.68 8.72
C GLU A 461 6.58 -37.16 7.46
N LEU A 462 6.57 -37.95 6.38
CA LEU A 462 5.78 -37.71 5.18
C LEU A 462 4.60 -38.69 5.14
N VAL A 463 3.40 -38.16 4.96
CA VAL A 463 2.19 -38.94 4.67
C VAL A 463 1.61 -38.48 3.35
N LEU A 464 1.34 -39.42 2.45
CA LEU A 464 0.64 -39.19 1.18
C LEU A 464 -0.72 -39.88 1.25
N ARG A 465 -1.78 -39.17 0.89
CA ARG A 465 -3.15 -39.67 0.84
C ARG A 465 -3.74 -39.58 -0.56
N ASP A 466 -4.65 -40.48 -0.90
CA ASP A 466 -5.47 -40.37 -2.11
C ASP A 466 -6.61 -39.33 -1.96
N GLU A 467 -7.41 -39.14 -3.00
CA GLU A 467 -8.59 -38.25 -2.99
C GLU A 467 -9.65 -38.64 -1.94
N GLN A 468 -9.70 -39.91 -1.56
CA GLN A 468 -10.61 -40.44 -0.53
C GLN A 468 -10.01 -40.31 0.88
N GLN A 469 -8.86 -39.64 1.03
CA GLN A 469 -8.14 -39.44 2.29
C GLN A 469 -7.55 -40.73 2.89
N ASN A 470 -7.43 -41.80 2.12
CA ASN A 470 -6.72 -43.00 2.57
C ASN A 470 -5.22 -42.78 2.44
N ALA A 471 -4.45 -43.14 3.46
CA ALA A 471 -2.99 -43.09 3.41
C ALA A 471 -2.47 -44.13 2.41
N VAL A 472 -1.91 -43.66 1.28
CA VAL A 472 -1.32 -44.50 0.24
C VAL A 472 0.18 -44.70 0.45
N TYR A 473 0.84 -43.78 1.15
CA TYR A 473 2.24 -43.90 1.52
C TYR A 473 2.54 -43.14 2.82
N ARG A 474 3.42 -43.69 3.65
CA ARG A 474 3.85 -43.09 4.92
C ARG A 474 5.30 -43.47 5.19
N THR A 475 6.13 -42.50 5.55
CA THR A 475 7.54 -42.73 5.88
C THR A 475 8.07 -41.66 6.83
N THR A 476 9.17 -41.96 7.51
CA THR A 476 9.90 -41.03 8.37
C THR A 476 11.35 -40.96 7.92
N PHE A 477 11.96 -39.79 8.05
CA PHE A 477 13.38 -39.61 7.72
C PHE A 477 14.03 -38.56 8.61
N GLU A 478 15.33 -38.71 8.81
CA GLU A 478 16.14 -37.78 9.58
C GLU A 478 16.62 -36.65 8.66
N LEU A 479 16.41 -35.41 9.09
CA LEU A 479 17.01 -34.25 8.44
C LEU A 479 18.50 -34.23 8.76
N ASN A 480 19.34 -33.96 7.75
CA ASN A 480 20.74 -33.67 7.97
C ASN A 480 20.88 -32.42 8.87
N ARG A 481 21.97 -32.31 9.62
CA ARG A 481 22.12 -31.31 10.71
C ARG A 481 22.31 -29.86 10.23
N GLU A 482 21.98 -29.54 8.99
CA GLU A 482 22.23 -28.24 8.38
C GLU A 482 20.91 -27.49 8.16
N ALA A 483 20.90 -26.18 8.45
CA ALA A 483 19.79 -25.30 8.09
C ALA A 483 19.85 -25.01 6.58
N GLY A 484 18.71 -24.97 5.91
CA GLY A 484 18.64 -24.68 4.48
C GLY A 484 17.42 -25.27 3.79
N ILE A 485 17.48 -25.29 2.46
CA ILE A 485 16.48 -25.93 1.60
C ILE A 485 16.81 -27.42 1.51
N VAL A 486 15.83 -28.26 1.82
CA VAL A 486 15.94 -29.72 1.81
C VAL A 486 14.93 -30.29 0.81
N SER A 487 15.33 -31.34 0.11
CA SER A 487 14.47 -32.08 -0.82
C SER A 487 14.14 -33.47 -0.28
N PHE A 488 12.93 -33.93 -0.54
CA PHE A 488 12.51 -35.32 -0.35
C PHE A 488 11.93 -35.87 -1.64
N ARG A 489 12.58 -36.86 -2.24
CA ARG A 489 12.06 -37.56 -3.42
C ARG A 489 11.26 -38.78 -2.99
N LEU A 490 10.04 -38.91 -3.51
CA LEU A 490 9.24 -40.11 -3.28
C LEU A 490 10.02 -41.35 -3.79
N PRO A 491 10.33 -42.34 -2.94
CA PRO A 491 11.17 -43.46 -3.34
C PRO A 491 10.42 -44.42 -4.26
N GLU A 492 11.15 -45.14 -5.11
CA GLU A 492 10.56 -46.13 -6.04
C GLU A 492 9.88 -47.31 -5.31
N ALA A 493 10.21 -47.51 -4.03
CA ALA A 493 9.53 -48.46 -3.15
C ALA A 493 8.10 -48.03 -2.77
N ALA A 494 7.75 -46.74 -2.95
CA ALA A 494 6.39 -46.26 -2.78
C ALA A 494 5.53 -46.60 -4.02
N PRO A 495 4.20 -46.70 -3.89
CA PRO A 495 3.32 -46.74 -5.05
C PRO A 495 3.53 -45.51 -5.94
N PRO A 496 3.70 -45.66 -7.26
CA PRO A 496 3.81 -44.52 -8.16
C PRO A 496 2.49 -43.74 -8.15
N LEU A 497 2.55 -42.41 -8.22
CA LEU A 497 1.34 -41.61 -8.42
C LEU A 497 0.69 -41.98 -9.75
N GLU A 498 -0.62 -42.03 -9.87
CA GLU A 498 -1.28 -42.39 -11.13
C GLU A 498 -1.65 -41.16 -11.97
N ILE A 499 -1.54 -41.26 -13.29
CA ILE A 499 -1.90 -40.16 -14.20
C ILE A 499 -3.39 -39.83 -14.06
N GLY A 500 -3.71 -38.55 -13.89
CA GLY A 500 -5.06 -38.03 -13.69
C GLY A 500 -5.59 -38.17 -12.26
N LYS A 501 -4.79 -38.68 -11.32
CA LYS A 501 -5.15 -38.78 -9.90
C LYS A 501 -4.52 -37.67 -9.09
N LYS A 502 -5.26 -37.19 -8.10
CA LYS A 502 -4.79 -36.24 -7.10
C LYS A 502 -4.40 -36.96 -5.81
N TYR A 503 -3.44 -36.37 -5.13
CA TYR A 503 -2.96 -36.82 -3.84
C TYR A 503 -2.78 -35.63 -2.91
N HIS A 504 -2.99 -35.85 -1.63
CA HIS A 504 -2.77 -34.87 -0.57
C HIS A 504 -1.60 -35.32 0.28
N TRP A 505 -0.51 -34.56 0.28
CA TRP A 505 0.68 -34.91 1.05
C TRP A 505 0.84 -33.97 2.24
N PHE A 506 1.41 -34.52 3.32
CA PHE A 506 1.66 -33.85 4.59
C PHE A 506 3.07 -34.13 5.04
N PHE A 507 3.79 -33.09 5.45
CA PHE A 507 4.95 -33.21 6.33
C PHE A 507 4.54 -32.93 7.76
N PHE A 508 4.90 -33.83 8.67
CA PHE A 508 4.75 -33.66 10.10
C PHE A 508 6.12 -33.59 10.75
N TRP A 509 6.35 -32.52 11.51
CA TRP A 509 7.51 -32.43 12.38
C TRP A 509 7.04 -32.09 13.79
N ASP A 510 7.17 -33.06 14.70
CA ASP A 510 6.55 -33.00 16.03
C ASP A 510 5.04 -32.72 15.94
N LYS A 511 4.58 -31.55 16.43
CA LYS A 511 3.17 -31.14 16.41
C LYS A 511 2.81 -30.27 15.20
N VAL A 512 3.79 -29.93 14.36
CA VAL A 512 3.61 -29.02 13.24
C VAL A 512 3.36 -29.82 11.96
N ALA A 513 2.22 -29.57 11.32
CA ALA A 513 1.88 -30.12 10.02
C ALA A 513 1.98 -29.03 8.92
N ARG A 514 2.47 -29.42 7.76
CA ARG A 514 2.47 -28.63 6.52
C ARG A 514 2.05 -29.52 5.36
N ASP A 515 1.19 -29.05 4.48
CA ASP A 515 0.57 -29.89 3.46
C ASP A 515 0.35 -29.15 2.14
N SER A 516 0.18 -29.91 1.06
CA SER A 516 -0.25 -29.41 -0.24
C SER A 516 -0.83 -30.54 -1.08
N TRP A 517 -1.59 -30.16 -2.09
CA TRP A 517 -2.10 -31.08 -3.10
C TRP A 517 -1.14 -31.23 -4.26
N ILE A 518 -1.15 -32.42 -4.86
CA ILE A 518 -0.40 -32.76 -6.06
C ILE A 518 -1.26 -33.59 -7.02
N GLU A 519 -1.21 -33.30 -8.32
CA GLU A 519 -1.83 -34.13 -9.36
C GLU A 519 -0.78 -34.61 -10.34
N ARG A 520 -0.77 -35.92 -10.61
CA ARG A 520 0.09 -36.45 -11.67
C ARG A 520 -0.61 -36.29 -13.01
N VAL A 521 0.03 -35.58 -13.94
CA VAL A 521 -0.43 -35.39 -15.31
C VAL A 521 0.48 -36.13 -16.29
N ALA A 522 -0.03 -36.42 -17.49
CA ALA A 522 0.82 -36.96 -18.55
C ALA A 522 1.78 -35.86 -19.05
N MET A 523 3.03 -36.22 -19.33
CA MET A 523 3.97 -35.30 -19.97
C MET A 523 3.48 -35.00 -21.39
N PRO A 524 3.23 -33.73 -21.77
CA PRO A 524 2.83 -33.40 -23.13
C PRO A 524 3.93 -33.78 -24.13
N PRO A 525 3.63 -34.50 -25.23
CA PRO A 525 4.64 -34.93 -26.20
C PRO A 525 5.42 -33.77 -26.84
N GLU A 526 4.74 -32.65 -27.10
CA GLU A 526 5.38 -31.43 -27.61
C GLU A 526 6.37 -30.85 -26.61
N LEU A 527 6.02 -30.86 -25.32
CA LEU A 527 6.89 -30.38 -24.25
C LEU A 527 8.10 -31.30 -24.09
N GLU A 528 7.91 -32.62 -24.11
CA GLU A 528 9.00 -33.59 -24.00
C GLU A 528 10.03 -33.40 -25.13
N SER A 529 9.57 -33.17 -26.35
CA SER A 529 10.42 -32.87 -27.50
C SER A 529 11.19 -31.55 -27.33
N GLN A 530 10.53 -30.51 -26.83
CA GLN A 530 11.16 -29.21 -26.56
C GLN A 530 12.21 -29.29 -25.45
N LEU A 531 11.99 -30.12 -24.43
CA LEU A 531 12.91 -30.29 -23.30
C LEU A 531 14.21 -30.99 -23.68
N LYS A 532 14.19 -31.91 -24.66
CA LYS A 532 15.38 -32.67 -25.10
C LYS A 532 16.52 -31.79 -25.63
N ASN A 533 16.18 -30.67 -26.27
CA ASN A 533 17.14 -29.75 -26.89
C ASN A 533 17.22 -28.38 -26.19
N ALA A 534 16.55 -28.22 -25.04
CA ALA A 534 16.51 -26.97 -24.30
C ALA A 534 17.68 -26.85 -23.31
N THR A 535 18.25 -25.65 -23.18
CA THR A 535 19.21 -25.32 -22.13
C THR A 535 18.55 -25.43 -20.74
N PRO A 536 19.30 -25.68 -19.65
CA PRO A 536 18.74 -25.84 -18.30
C PRO A 536 17.74 -24.73 -17.92
N ARG A 537 18.09 -23.47 -18.16
CA ARG A 537 17.20 -22.32 -17.91
C ARG A 537 15.94 -22.31 -18.77
N LYS A 538 16.06 -22.71 -20.04
CA LYS A 538 14.91 -22.82 -20.96
C LYS A 538 14.00 -23.95 -20.55
N ARG A 539 14.53 -25.07 -20.04
CA ARG A 539 13.75 -26.18 -19.50
C ARG A 539 12.90 -25.74 -18.31
N ILE A 540 13.49 -25.06 -17.32
CA ILE A 540 12.76 -24.49 -16.17
C ILE A 540 11.60 -23.61 -16.65
N HIS A 541 11.84 -22.72 -17.62
CA HIS A 541 10.79 -21.85 -18.15
C HIS A 541 9.69 -22.62 -18.89
N LEU A 542 10.06 -23.63 -19.68
CA LEU A 542 9.11 -24.48 -20.41
C LEU A 542 8.23 -25.29 -19.46
N LEU A 543 8.81 -25.89 -18.42
CA LEU A 543 8.09 -26.61 -17.38
C LEU A 543 7.12 -25.68 -16.64
N ALA A 544 7.57 -24.48 -16.26
CA ALA A 544 6.76 -23.51 -15.53
C ALA A 544 5.58 -23.01 -16.39
N LYS A 545 5.82 -22.75 -17.67
CA LYS A 545 4.79 -22.35 -18.64
C LYS A 545 3.70 -23.41 -18.82
N ASN A 546 4.04 -24.69 -18.64
CA ASN A 546 3.11 -25.82 -18.73
C ASN A 546 2.54 -26.24 -17.37
N GLY A 547 2.77 -25.46 -16.30
CA GLY A 547 2.19 -25.70 -14.98
C GLY A 547 2.81 -26.87 -14.20
N LEU A 548 3.88 -27.48 -14.69
CA LEU A 548 4.61 -28.59 -14.04
C LEU A 548 5.48 -28.06 -12.90
N TRP A 549 4.85 -27.65 -11.80
CA TRP A 549 5.51 -26.95 -10.70
C TRP A 549 6.63 -27.75 -10.07
N TYR A 550 6.40 -29.03 -9.77
CA TYR A 550 7.36 -29.86 -9.05
C TYR A 550 8.62 -30.10 -9.89
N GLU A 551 8.48 -30.34 -11.19
CA GLU A 551 9.63 -30.41 -12.10
C GLU A 551 10.32 -29.06 -12.25
N SER A 552 9.57 -27.96 -12.41
CA SER A 552 10.13 -26.61 -12.58
C SER A 552 11.00 -26.20 -11.39
N PHE A 553 10.48 -26.39 -10.18
CA PHE A 553 11.20 -26.04 -8.96
C PHE A 553 12.38 -26.98 -8.70
N THR A 554 12.21 -28.28 -8.96
CA THR A 554 13.30 -29.26 -8.82
C THR A 554 14.46 -28.91 -9.76
N GLU A 555 14.18 -28.65 -11.04
CA GLU A 555 15.23 -28.25 -11.99
C GLU A 555 15.86 -26.91 -11.62
N LEU A 556 15.08 -25.95 -11.08
CA LEU A 556 15.61 -24.67 -10.60
C LEU A 556 16.56 -24.85 -9.41
N ALA A 557 16.18 -25.67 -8.44
CA ALA A 557 16.97 -25.93 -7.25
C ALA A 557 18.27 -26.67 -7.60
N GLU A 558 18.18 -27.71 -8.44
CA GLU A 558 19.35 -28.45 -8.94
C GLU A 558 20.29 -27.54 -9.75
N PHE A 559 19.74 -26.71 -10.63
CA PHE A 559 20.49 -25.71 -11.39
C PHE A 559 21.24 -24.75 -10.46
N ARG A 560 20.58 -24.26 -9.41
CA ARG A 560 21.20 -23.37 -8.42
C ARG A 560 22.31 -24.07 -7.64
N CYS A 561 22.12 -25.32 -7.21
CA CYS A 561 23.15 -26.09 -6.51
C CYS A 561 24.38 -26.35 -7.39
N GLN A 562 24.18 -26.74 -8.65
CA GLN A 562 25.27 -26.95 -9.61
C GLN A 562 26.03 -25.65 -9.87
N LEU A 563 25.31 -24.55 -10.08
CA LEU A 563 25.90 -23.24 -10.30
C LEU A 563 26.75 -22.80 -9.09
N LEU A 564 26.24 -22.95 -7.87
CA LEU A 564 26.99 -22.60 -6.65
C LEU A 564 28.26 -23.45 -6.50
N SER A 565 28.19 -24.76 -6.76
CA SER A 565 29.36 -25.64 -6.70
C SER A 565 30.44 -25.29 -7.74
N GLN A 566 30.02 -24.87 -8.93
CA GLN A 566 30.93 -24.36 -9.96
C GLN A 566 31.58 -23.04 -9.54
N LEU A 567 30.81 -22.11 -8.97
CA LEU A 567 31.29 -20.79 -8.53
C LEU A 567 32.24 -20.88 -7.33
N GLU A 568 32.02 -21.81 -6.41
CA GLU A 568 32.89 -22.02 -5.23
C GLU A 568 34.32 -22.36 -5.63
N ASN A 569 34.50 -23.15 -6.69
CA ASN A 569 35.81 -23.62 -7.15
C ASN A 569 36.41 -22.76 -8.28
N ALA A 570 35.66 -21.81 -8.81
CA ALA A 570 36.07 -20.96 -9.94
C ALA A 570 36.79 -19.68 -9.48
N THR A 571 37.83 -19.30 -10.22
CA THR A 571 38.47 -17.99 -10.13
C THR A 571 37.49 -16.88 -10.54
N LEU A 572 37.75 -15.63 -10.13
CA LEU A 572 36.90 -14.47 -10.47
C LEU A 572 36.66 -14.31 -11.98
N GLN A 573 37.65 -14.65 -12.81
CA GLN A 573 37.55 -14.64 -14.28
C GLN A 573 36.65 -15.78 -14.79
N GLU A 574 36.82 -17.00 -14.27
CA GLU A 574 35.99 -18.15 -14.61
C GLU A 574 34.52 -17.97 -14.18
N ARG A 575 34.27 -17.30 -13.04
CA ARG A 575 32.91 -16.98 -12.57
C ARG A 575 32.14 -16.12 -13.57
N THR A 576 32.81 -15.18 -14.22
CA THR A 576 32.20 -14.33 -15.25
C THR A 576 31.71 -15.17 -16.43
N LEU A 577 32.55 -16.10 -16.91
CA LEU A 577 32.21 -17.03 -17.98
C LEU A 577 31.05 -17.96 -17.56
N ILE A 578 31.12 -18.51 -16.35
CA ILE A 578 30.06 -19.36 -15.79
C ILE A 578 28.72 -18.61 -15.74
N TYR A 579 28.68 -17.37 -15.27
CA TYR A 579 27.44 -16.58 -15.27
C TYR A 579 26.95 -16.27 -16.69
N ALA A 580 27.85 -15.93 -17.61
CA ALA A 580 27.51 -15.62 -19.00
C ALA A 580 26.93 -16.83 -19.76
N GLU A 581 27.57 -18.00 -19.64
CA GLU A 581 27.13 -19.27 -20.25
C GLU A 581 25.76 -19.71 -19.72
N ASN A 582 25.44 -19.37 -18.47
CA ASN A 582 24.15 -19.64 -17.83
C ASN A 582 23.10 -18.54 -18.06
N GLY A 583 23.41 -17.53 -18.87
CA GLY A 583 22.52 -16.42 -19.21
C GLY A 583 22.22 -15.45 -18.05
N LEU A 584 23.08 -15.44 -17.02
CA LEU A 584 23.03 -14.53 -15.87
C LEU A 584 23.92 -13.31 -16.13
N TRP A 585 23.68 -12.62 -17.25
CA TRP A 585 24.57 -11.60 -17.79
C TRP A 585 24.78 -10.38 -16.88
N TYR A 586 23.80 -10.06 -16.03
CA TYR A 586 23.93 -8.97 -15.05
C TYR A 586 24.95 -9.31 -13.95
N GLU A 587 24.92 -10.54 -13.43
CA GLU A 587 25.90 -11.03 -12.45
C GLU A 587 27.29 -11.18 -13.09
N ALA A 588 27.34 -11.63 -14.34
CA ALA A 588 28.59 -11.66 -15.11
C ALA A 588 29.21 -10.26 -15.24
N LEU A 589 28.40 -9.23 -15.50
CA LEU A 589 28.87 -7.84 -15.64
C LEU A 589 29.35 -7.24 -14.31
N ILE A 590 28.66 -7.53 -13.19
CA ILE A 590 29.10 -7.12 -11.85
C ILE A 590 30.43 -7.76 -11.47
N GLU A 591 30.57 -9.08 -11.67
CA GLU A 591 31.82 -9.77 -11.36
C GLU A 591 32.96 -9.29 -12.25
N LEU A 592 32.72 -9.13 -13.55
CA LEU A 592 33.74 -8.64 -14.49
C LEU A 592 34.20 -7.21 -14.15
N ALA A 593 33.28 -6.34 -13.72
CA ALA A 593 33.62 -5.01 -13.21
C ALA A 593 34.53 -5.10 -11.96
N ARG A 594 34.23 -6.01 -11.01
CA ARG A 594 35.09 -6.26 -9.83
C ARG A 594 36.47 -6.80 -10.19
N VAL A 595 36.57 -7.65 -11.23
CA VAL A 595 37.88 -8.14 -11.71
C VAL A 595 38.70 -7.00 -12.31
N ARG A 596 38.06 -6.07 -13.03
CA ARG A 596 38.71 -4.90 -13.63
C ARG A 596 39.27 -3.92 -12.59
N ASP A 597 38.67 -3.85 -11.40
CA ASP A 597 39.18 -3.06 -10.26
C ASP A 597 40.39 -3.70 -9.56
N THR A 598 40.60 -5.01 -9.74
CA THR A 598 41.60 -5.79 -8.97
C THR A 598 42.79 -6.28 -9.79
N MET A 599 42.74 -6.20 -11.14
CA MET A 599 43.82 -6.60 -12.05
C MET A 599 44.16 -5.50 -13.09
N PRO A 600 45.39 -5.45 -13.64
CA PRO A 600 45.77 -4.45 -14.65
C PRO A 600 44.94 -4.57 -15.94
N VAL A 601 44.44 -3.42 -16.42
CA VAL A 601 43.44 -3.27 -17.51
C VAL A 601 43.76 -4.03 -18.82
N ALA A 602 45.04 -4.22 -19.15
CA ALA A 602 45.46 -4.72 -20.47
C ALA A 602 45.11 -6.19 -20.76
N THR A 603 44.77 -7.01 -19.76
CA THR A 603 44.47 -8.44 -19.93
C THR A 603 42.96 -8.77 -20.00
N LEU A 604 42.08 -7.81 -19.67
CA LEU A 604 40.64 -8.04 -19.54
C LEU A 604 39.79 -7.41 -20.67
N ASP A 605 40.38 -6.58 -21.53
CA ASP A 605 39.66 -5.92 -22.62
C ASP A 605 39.10 -6.92 -23.64
N ALA A 606 39.77 -8.07 -23.85
CA ALA A 606 39.28 -9.13 -24.73
C ALA A 606 38.06 -9.87 -24.15
N ASP A 607 38.07 -10.16 -22.83
CA ASP A 607 36.95 -10.81 -22.14
C ASP A 607 35.75 -9.86 -22.00
N TRP A 608 36.01 -8.56 -21.77
CA TRP A 608 35.01 -7.49 -21.78
C TRP A 608 34.33 -7.35 -23.14
N ALA A 609 35.13 -7.31 -24.22
CA ALA A 609 34.60 -7.29 -25.58
C ALA A 609 33.80 -8.55 -25.89
N ALA A 610 34.29 -9.74 -25.51
CA ALA A 610 33.62 -11.00 -25.75
C ALA A 610 32.27 -11.10 -25.01
N LEU A 611 32.20 -10.66 -23.75
CA LEU A 611 30.97 -10.68 -22.96
C LEU A 611 29.92 -9.72 -23.52
N LEU A 612 30.31 -8.48 -23.82
CA LEU A 612 29.37 -7.47 -24.32
C LEU A 612 28.89 -7.75 -25.76
N GLN A 613 29.73 -8.39 -26.58
CA GLN A 613 29.37 -8.86 -27.92
C GLN A 613 28.56 -10.18 -27.89
N HIS A 614 28.43 -10.85 -26.74
CA HIS A 614 27.71 -12.11 -26.65
C HIS A 614 26.23 -11.94 -27.07
N PRO A 615 25.65 -12.89 -27.85
CA PRO A 615 24.30 -12.75 -28.43
C PRO A 615 23.16 -12.54 -27.42
N LEU A 616 23.38 -12.92 -26.17
CA LEU A 616 22.45 -12.74 -25.04
C LEU A 616 22.61 -11.39 -24.32
N VAL A 617 23.76 -10.72 -24.45
CA VAL A 617 24.08 -9.47 -23.77
C VAL A 617 23.79 -8.27 -24.68
N ARG A 618 24.16 -8.35 -25.96
CA ARG A 618 23.85 -7.35 -27.01
C ARG A 618 24.24 -5.91 -26.63
N LEU A 619 25.36 -5.74 -25.95
CA LEU A 619 25.92 -4.44 -25.56
C LEU A 619 27.24 -4.15 -26.27
N GLY A 620 27.43 -4.73 -27.47
CA GLY A 620 28.67 -4.58 -28.25
C GLY A 620 29.02 -3.14 -28.62
N GLU A 621 28.04 -2.24 -28.65
CA GLU A 621 28.20 -0.83 -29.02
C GLU A 621 28.93 -0.01 -27.95
N ILE A 622 28.87 -0.44 -26.68
CA ILE A 622 29.47 0.26 -25.54
C ILE A 622 30.79 -0.37 -25.06
N VAL A 623 31.34 -1.31 -25.83
CA VAL A 623 32.61 -2.00 -25.50
C VAL A 623 33.76 -1.02 -25.28
N SER A 624 33.76 0.10 -26.02
CA SER A 624 34.78 1.15 -25.94
C SER A 624 34.46 2.27 -24.94
N GLU A 625 33.30 2.26 -24.29
CA GLU A 625 32.92 3.33 -23.36
C GLU A 625 33.56 3.14 -21.98
N SER A 626 33.90 4.27 -21.33
CA SER A 626 34.47 4.27 -19.99
C SER A 626 33.37 3.98 -18.97
N ILE A 627 33.61 2.99 -18.11
CA ILE A 627 32.79 2.74 -16.92
C ILE A 627 33.19 3.79 -15.88
N VAL A 628 32.22 4.49 -15.26
CA VAL A 628 32.44 5.48 -14.19
C VAL A 628 31.99 4.92 -12.86
#